data_AF-A0A2V8KNI7-F1
#
_entry.id   AF-A0A2V8KNI7-F1
#
_cell.length_a   1.000
_cell.length_b   1.000
_cell.length_c   1.000
_cell.angle_alpha   90.00
_cell.angle_beta   90.00
_cell.angle_gamma   90.00
#
_symmetry.space_group_name_H-M   'P 1'
#
loop_
_entity.id
_entity.type
_entity.pdbx_description
1 polymer ?
#
loop_
_entity_poly.entity_id
_entity_poly.type
_entity_poly.pdbx_seq_one_letter_code
_entity_poly.pdbx_strand_id
1 'polypeptide(L)'
;MRRDGLLLPAISIGVSSVFRRSAGKCRYSKAVIAALAGNLIQGLPIFPRESAAFKWERLNPLQGLSRLKTQLSWIQWLKLLFLVGVVGLVVWKTLTASWEQVITLPAYSIDMSNSIIRSLTLRIFLYITGSVGILAIGDFFIQRWRFEQSIKQTKAEVKEDMKALEGNPAIKGKIRSLQRDTVRRRMMSRVKDKEDMKALEENPAIKGKIRSLQRDAARRRMMSRVKDADVIVTNPTHYAIALEYKPDKMAAPRVVAKGSNSLAQEIKELAREHDIPTVENVPLARALYRSVDIEQETPIELYQAVAEVLAYVYKIRKRTQ
;
A
#
# COMPACT_ATOMS: atom_id res chain seq x y z
N MET A 1 67.32 48.39 -13.81
CA MET A 1 67.62 47.71 -15.10
C MET A 1 67.71 46.22 -14.77
N ARG A 2 66.65 45.42 -14.91
CA ARG A 2 66.02 44.81 -16.11
C ARG A 2 66.86 43.69 -16.72
N ARG A 3 66.22 42.50 -16.89
CA ARG A 3 66.67 41.19 -17.46
C ARG A 3 67.25 40.27 -16.37
N ASP A 4 66.75 39.06 -16.08
CA ASP A 4 66.10 38.03 -16.90
C ASP A 4 65.09 37.17 -16.12
N GLY A 5 64.05 36.70 -16.82
CA GLY A 5 62.99 35.85 -16.27
C GLY A 5 62.07 35.33 -17.37
N LEU A 6 62.67 34.73 -18.40
CA LEU A 6 61.94 33.91 -19.36
C LEU A 6 61.72 32.54 -18.70
N LEU A 7 60.46 32.20 -18.40
CA LEU A 7 59.84 30.88 -18.59
C LEU A 7 58.44 30.92 -17.96
N LEU A 8 57.45 30.52 -18.76
CA LEU A 8 56.04 30.24 -18.43
C LEU A 8 55.05 31.44 -18.42
N PRO A 9 54.56 31.82 -19.62
CA PRO A 9 53.14 32.11 -19.77
C PRO A 9 52.58 31.37 -20.99
N ALA A 10 52.36 30.05 -20.88
CA ALA A 10 51.65 29.28 -21.91
C ALA A 10 50.55 28.37 -21.35
N ILE A 11 50.43 28.24 -20.02
CA ILE A 11 49.47 27.32 -19.38
C ILE A 11 48.17 28.04 -18.97
N SER A 12 48.14 29.38 -18.91
CA SER A 12 46.98 30.12 -18.38
C SER A 12 45.92 30.53 -19.41
N ILE A 13 46.13 30.31 -20.71
CA ILE A 13 45.17 30.74 -21.76
C ILE A 13 44.33 29.54 -22.30
N GLY A 14 44.74 28.29 -22.02
CA GLY A 14 44.03 27.09 -22.45
C GLY A 14 42.83 26.68 -21.58
N VAL A 15 42.78 27.10 -20.32
CA VAL A 15 41.74 26.63 -19.37
C VAL A 15 40.43 27.44 -19.49
N SER A 16 40.51 28.71 -19.88
CA SER A 16 39.32 29.58 -19.97
C SER A 16 38.55 29.44 -21.29
N SER A 17 39.19 28.99 -22.37
CA SER A 17 38.56 28.79 -23.68
C SER A 17 37.85 27.43 -23.82
N VAL A 18 38.37 26.38 -23.15
CA VAL A 18 37.72 25.06 -23.05
C VAL A 18 36.47 25.10 -22.17
N PHE A 19 36.45 25.98 -21.16
CA PHE A 19 35.28 26.16 -20.29
C PHE A 19 34.14 26.91 -20.99
N ARG A 20 34.45 27.85 -21.91
CA ARG A 20 33.44 28.68 -22.58
C ARG A 20 32.80 28.03 -23.82
N ARG A 21 33.48 27.09 -24.48
CA ARG A 21 32.92 26.28 -25.61
C ARG A 21 32.07 25.08 -25.17
N SER A 22 31.81 24.98 -23.86
CA SER A 22 30.99 23.98 -23.20
C SER A 22 29.49 24.34 -23.13
N ALA A 23 29.01 25.28 -23.94
CA ALA A 23 27.60 25.69 -23.96
C ALA A 23 26.64 24.58 -24.43
N GLY A 24 27.14 23.53 -25.10
CA GLY A 24 26.38 22.31 -25.42
C GLY A 24 26.16 21.36 -24.24
N LYS A 25 26.85 21.54 -23.10
CA LYS A 25 26.72 20.66 -21.91
C LYS A 25 25.46 20.95 -21.08
N CYS A 26 24.71 22.02 -21.41
CA CYS A 26 23.54 22.45 -20.64
C CYS A 26 22.25 21.69 -20.99
N ARG A 27 22.16 20.99 -22.15
CA ARG A 27 20.94 20.23 -22.51
C ARG A 27 20.90 18.84 -21.85
N TYR A 28 22.04 18.15 -21.78
CA TYR A 28 22.16 16.80 -21.23
C TYR A 28 22.08 16.78 -19.69
N SER A 29 22.70 17.77 -19.03
CA SER A 29 22.54 17.98 -17.59
C SER A 29 21.07 18.23 -17.24
N LYS A 30 20.36 19.06 -18.01
CA LYS A 30 18.93 19.34 -17.78
C LYS A 30 18.04 18.12 -17.99
N ALA A 31 18.33 17.26 -18.97
CA ALA A 31 17.57 16.03 -19.21
C ALA A 31 17.76 14.98 -18.09
N VAL A 32 18.99 14.82 -17.60
CA VAL A 32 19.29 13.92 -16.46
C VAL A 32 18.67 14.47 -15.17
N ILE A 33 18.72 15.78 -14.95
CA ILE A 33 18.07 16.44 -13.81
C ILE A 33 16.54 16.33 -13.90
N ALA A 34 15.94 16.47 -15.07
CA ALA A 34 14.50 16.31 -15.26
C ALA A 34 14.04 14.85 -15.05
N ALA A 35 14.84 13.86 -15.47
CA ALA A 35 14.55 12.44 -15.25
C ALA A 35 14.70 12.04 -13.77
N LEU A 36 15.72 12.57 -13.08
CA LEU A 36 15.90 12.42 -11.63
C LEU A 36 14.79 13.13 -10.83
N ALA A 37 14.42 14.34 -11.24
CA ALA A 37 13.32 15.10 -10.62
C ALA A 37 11.97 14.43 -10.84
N GLY A 38 11.72 13.87 -12.04
CA GLY A 38 10.51 13.10 -12.33
C GLY A 38 10.37 11.86 -11.44
N ASN A 39 11.47 11.12 -11.20
CA ASN A 39 11.49 10.00 -10.25
C ASN A 39 11.31 10.45 -8.80
N LEU A 40 11.92 11.57 -8.39
CA LEU A 40 11.78 12.13 -7.05
C LEU A 40 10.35 12.63 -6.77
N ILE A 41 9.70 13.25 -7.74
CA ILE A 41 8.34 13.80 -7.58
C ILE A 41 7.31 12.66 -7.54
N GLN A 42 7.51 11.60 -8.32
CA GLN A 42 6.60 10.46 -8.37
C GLN A 42 6.84 9.45 -7.22
N GLY A 43 7.99 9.50 -6.56
CA GLY A 43 8.40 8.61 -5.47
C GLY A 43 8.87 9.34 -4.21
N LEU A 44 8.33 10.51 -3.90
CA LEU A 44 8.77 11.33 -2.76
C LEU A 44 8.77 10.47 -1.48
N PRO A 45 9.94 10.17 -0.88
CA PRO A 45 9.99 9.36 0.33
C PRO A 45 9.44 10.23 1.46
N ILE A 46 8.29 9.84 2.00
CA ILE A 46 7.85 10.36 3.28
C ILE A 46 8.88 9.83 4.28
N PHE A 47 9.85 10.67 4.68
CA PHE A 47 10.87 10.31 5.67
C PHE A 47 10.27 10.50 7.08
N PRO A 48 9.81 9.44 7.79
CA PRO A 48 9.56 9.53 9.22
C PRO A 48 10.91 9.78 9.90
N ARG A 49 11.06 10.96 10.50
CA ARG A 49 12.30 11.54 11.04
C ARG A 49 12.89 10.79 12.26
N GLU A 50 12.49 9.55 12.51
CA GLU A 50 12.73 8.89 13.81
C GLU A 50 12.86 7.35 13.71
N SER A 51 13.47 6.82 12.64
CA SER A 51 13.74 5.37 12.54
C SER A 51 15.11 5.04 11.94
N ALA A 52 16.15 5.56 12.58
CA ALA A 52 17.54 5.12 12.38
C ALA A 52 18.01 4.16 13.48
N ALA A 53 17.12 3.38 14.10
CA ALA A 53 17.52 2.33 15.05
C ALA A 53 17.77 1.02 14.29
N PHE A 54 19.04 0.75 14.00
CA PHE A 54 19.51 -0.50 13.40
C PHE A 54 19.33 -1.66 14.41
N LYS A 55 18.24 -2.44 14.27
CA LYS A 55 17.93 -3.58 15.14
C LYS A 55 18.23 -4.89 14.44
N TRP A 56 19.18 -5.65 14.97
CA TRP A 56 19.75 -6.89 14.40
C TRP A 56 18.79 -8.09 14.31
N GLU A 57 17.64 -8.04 14.98
CA GLU A 57 16.75 -9.21 15.15
C GLU A 57 15.76 -9.45 13.98
N ARG A 58 15.70 -8.55 12.98
CA ARG A 58 14.84 -8.71 11.78
C ARG A 58 15.54 -9.42 10.60
N LEU A 59 16.76 -9.93 10.80
CA LEU A 59 17.60 -10.60 9.79
C LEU A 59 17.31 -12.11 9.66
N ASN A 60 16.04 -12.51 9.52
CA ASN A 60 15.70 -13.91 9.25
C ASN A 60 15.32 -14.10 7.77
N PRO A 61 16.25 -14.52 6.89
CA PRO A 61 16.08 -14.50 5.43
C PRO A 61 15.02 -15.48 4.91
N LEU A 62 14.65 -16.51 5.68
CA LEU A 62 13.82 -17.63 5.24
C LEU A 62 12.31 -17.34 5.22
N GLN A 63 11.78 -16.51 6.15
CA GLN A 63 10.35 -16.14 6.16
C GLN A 63 9.97 -15.11 5.09
N GLY A 64 10.95 -14.35 4.58
CA GLY A 64 10.76 -13.45 3.43
C GLY A 64 10.61 -14.23 2.11
N LEU A 65 11.33 -15.36 1.96
CA LEU A 65 11.33 -16.18 0.74
C LEU A 65 9.96 -16.82 0.44
N SER A 66 9.20 -17.21 1.46
CA SER A 66 7.88 -17.82 1.27
C SER A 66 6.79 -16.83 0.83
N ARG A 67 6.97 -15.52 1.08
CA ARG A 67 6.07 -14.43 0.63
C ARG A 67 6.34 -13.99 -0.82
N LEU A 68 7.53 -14.28 -1.36
CA LEU A 68 7.92 -13.92 -2.73
C LEU A 68 7.34 -14.87 -3.80
N LYS A 69 6.78 -16.02 -3.40
CA LYS A 69 6.40 -17.09 -4.33
C LYS A 69 5.05 -16.89 -5.01
N THR A 70 4.17 -16.02 -4.50
CA THR A 70 2.75 -16.21 -4.82
C THR A 70 2.15 -15.40 -5.97
N GLN A 71 2.59 -14.21 -6.41
CA GLN A 71 1.82 -13.59 -7.53
C GLN A 71 2.50 -12.83 -8.68
N LEU A 72 3.70 -12.25 -8.60
CA LEU A 72 4.24 -11.48 -9.76
C LEU A 72 5.77 -11.53 -9.92
N SER A 73 6.48 -12.28 -9.07
CA SER A 73 7.94 -12.21 -8.93
C SER A 73 8.67 -12.78 -10.15
N TRP A 74 8.32 -13.99 -10.61
CA TRP A 74 9.08 -14.66 -11.68
C TRP A 74 9.09 -13.91 -13.01
N ILE A 75 7.98 -13.25 -13.38
CA ILE A 75 7.91 -12.42 -14.60
C ILE A 75 8.80 -11.18 -14.46
N GLN A 76 8.91 -10.60 -13.27
CA GLN A 76 9.79 -9.45 -13.00
C GLN A 76 11.27 -9.86 -13.07
N TRP A 77 11.64 -11.02 -12.51
CA TRP A 77 12.99 -11.57 -12.64
C TRP A 77 13.35 -11.87 -14.10
N LEU A 78 12.41 -12.42 -14.87
CA LEU A 78 12.63 -12.74 -16.28
C LEU A 78 12.80 -11.47 -17.13
N LYS A 79 12.02 -10.41 -16.86
CA LYS A 79 12.18 -9.09 -17.49
C LYS A 79 13.53 -8.45 -17.17
N LEU A 80 13.97 -8.53 -15.92
CA LEU A 80 15.26 -7.99 -15.50
C LEU A 80 16.42 -8.73 -16.18
N LEU A 81 16.36 -10.06 -16.22
CA LEU A 81 17.33 -10.89 -16.92
C LEU A 81 17.37 -10.58 -18.43
N PHE A 82 16.21 -10.41 -19.05
CA PHE A 82 16.11 -10.02 -20.45
C PHE A 82 16.73 -8.63 -20.71
N LEU A 83 16.44 -7.63 -19.87
CA LEU A 83 17.02 -6.29 -19.95
C LEU A 83 18.55 -6.33 -19.83
N VAL A 84 19.07 -7.01 -18.81
CA VAL A 84 20.51 -7.12 -18.59
C VAL A 84 21.18 -7.86 -19.76
N GLY A 85 20.54 -8.89 -20.30
CA GLY A 85 21.00 -9.61 -21.49
C GLY A 85 21.07 -8.71 -22.73
N VAL A 86 19.99 -7.98 -23.04
CA VAL A 86 19.94 -7.07 -24.20
C VAL A 86 20.99 -5.96 -24.08
N VAL A 87 21.07 -5.30 -22.93
CA VAL A 87 22.07 -4.24 -22.69
C VAL A 87 23.48 -4.81 -22.74
N GLY A 88 23.72 -5.97 -22.14
CA GLY A 88 25.02 -6.66 -22.18
C GLY A 88 25.46 -7.00 -23.59
N LEU A 89 24.56 -7.50 -24.44
CA LEU A 89 24.85 -7.79 -25.85
C LEU A 89 25.19 -6.53 -26.65
N VAL A 90 24.45 -5.43 -26.43
CA VAL A 90 24.70 -4.15 -27.09
C VAL A 90 26.04 -3.56 -26.67
N VAL A 91 26.37 -3.61 -25.37
CA VAL A 91 27.67 -3.17 -24.85
C VAL A 91 28.79 -4.03 -25.41
N TRP A 92 28.66 -5.36 -25.36
CA TRP A 92 29.66 -6.29 -25.89
C TRP A 92 29.94 -6.06 -27.38
N LYS A 93 28.89 -5.93 -28.20
CA LYS A 93 29.00 -5.62 -29.63
C LYS A 93 29.66 -4.27 -29.87
N THR A 94 29.35 -3.27 -29.06
CA THR A 94 29.93 -1.92 -29.21
C THR A 94 31.40 -1.90 -28.78
N LEU A 95 31.75 -2.61 -27.70
CA LEU A 95 33.13 -2.69 -27.17
C LEU A 95 34.05 -3.42 -28.16
N THR A 96 33.60 -4.57 -28.67
CA THR A 96 34.36 -5.35 -29.68
C THR A 96 34.53 -4.57 -30.98
N ALA A 97 33.52 -3.84 -31.45
CA ALA A 97 33.63 -2.97 -32.62
C ALA A 97 34.58 -1.77 -32.42
N SER A 98 34.86 -1.41 -31.17
CA SER A 98 35.70 -0.25 -30.82
C SER A 98 37.08 -0.63 -30.28
N TRP A 99 37.36 -1.93 -30.20
CA TRP A 99 38.58 -2.48 -29.63
C TRP A 99 39.85 -1.96 -30.32
N GLU A 100 39.81 -1.86 -31.65
CA GLU A 100 40.91 -1.36 -32.47
C GLU A 100 41.18 0.15 -32.25
N GLN A 101 40.10 0.94 -32.07
CA GLN A 101 40.22 2.37 -31.80
C GLN A 101 40.80 2.63 -30.41
N VAL A 102 40.55 1.74 -29.44
CA VAL A 102 41.06 1.85 -28.06
C VAL A 102 42.55 1.48 -27.99
N ILE A 103 42.98 0.42 -28.67
CA ILE A 103 44.39 0.00 -28.68
C ILE A 103 45.28 1.02 -29.36
N THR A 104 44.76 1.75 -30.34
CA THR A 104 45.52 2.77 -31.06
C THR A 104 45.55 4.13 -30.36
N LEU A 105 44.78 4.33 -29.28
CA LEU A 105 44.76 5.59 -28.50
C LEU A 105 46.13 6.08 -28.01
N PRO A 106 47.04 5.22 -27.53
CA PRO A 106 48.35 5.67 -27.06
C PRO A 106 49.26 6.18 -28.18
N ALA A 107 48.96 5.85 -29.44
CA ALA A 107 49.76 6.24 -30.60
C ALA A 107 49.37 7.62 -31.18
N TYR A 108 48.23 8.19 -30.75
CA TYR A 108 47.72 9.46 -31.25
C TYR A 108 47.98 10.63 -30.28
N SER A 109 48.06 11.84 -30.85
CA SER A 109 48.17 13.08 -30.09
C SER A 109 46.93 13.32 -29.21
N ILE A 110 47.12 14.07 -28.11
CA ILE A 110 46.11 14.30 -27.06
C ILE A 110 44.79 14.84 -27.63
N ASP A 111 44.84 15.73 -28.62
CA ASP A 111 43.64 16.30 -29.26
C ASP A 111 42.84 15.26 -30.07
N MET A 112 43.53 14.39 -30.82
CA MET A 112 42.89 13.36 -31.63
C MET A 112 42.27 12.29 -30.73
N SER A 113 42.99 11.88 -29.68
CA SER A 113 42.52 10.94 -28.67
C SER A 113 41.24 11.43 -27.96
N ASN A 114 41.17 12.72 -27.63
CA ASN A 114 39.97 13.31 -27.04
C ASN A 114 38.73 13.26 -27.96
N SER A 115 38.91 13.43 -29.27
CA SER A 115 37.80 13.38 -30.24
C SER A 115 37.24 11.95 -30.40
N ILE A 116 38.13 10.94 -30.39
CA ILE A 116 37.79 9.52 -30.51
C ILE A 116 37.07 9.06 -29.24
N ILE A 117 37.62 9.36 -28.06
CA ILE A 117 37.00 9.03 -26.77
C ILE A 117 35.60 9.65 -26.68
N ARG A 118 35.43 10.90 -27.13
CA ARG A 118 34.13 11.58 -27.08
C ARG A 118 33.09 10.93 -27.99
N SER A 119 33.45 10.57 -29.22
CA SER A 119 32.52 9.92 -30.15
C SER A 119 32.15 8.50 -29.71
N LEU A 120 33.12 7.74 -29.18
CA LEU A 120 32.91 6.43 -28.58
C LEU A 120 31.96 6.50 -27.37
N THR A 121 32.23 7.43 -26.45
CA THR A 121 31.41 7.66 -25.25
C THR A 121 29.96 7.98 -25.62
N LEU A 122 29.75 8.89 -26.58
CA LEU A 122 28.40 9.26 -27.03
C LEU A 122 27.67 8.10 -27.72
N ARG A 123 28.39 7.30 -28.51
CA ARG A 123 27.81 6.15 -29.22
C ARG A 123 27.35 5.06 -28.24
N ILE A 124 28.18 4.70 -27.26
CA ILE A 124 27.80 3.74 -26.20
C ILE A 124 26.60 4.27 -25.41
N PHE A 125 26.64 5.56 -25.03
CA PHE A 125 25.56 6.18 -24.27
C PHE A 125 24.21 6.17 -25.01
N LEU A 126 24.20 6.51 -26.30
CA LEU A 126 22.99 6.51 -27.11
C LEU A 126 22.43 5.10 -27.31
N TYR A 127 23.28 4.09 -27.51
CA TYR A 127 22.81 2.71 -27.62
C TYR A 127 22.22 2.19 -26.31
N ILE A 128 22.88 2.40 -25.17
CA ILE A 128 22.34 1.99 -23.86
C ILE A 128 21.00 2.69 -23.60
N THR A 129 20.94 4.01 -23.79
CA THR A 129 19.72 4.79 -23.57
C THR A 129 18.59 4.35 -24.50
N GLY A 130 18.89 4.11 -25.78
CA GLY A 130 17.92 3.62 -26.76
C GLY A 130 17.39 2.24 -26.40
N SER A 131 18.26 1.30 -26.02
CA SER A 131 17.87 -0.05 -25.62
C SER A 131 16.96 -0.07 -24.39
N VAL A 132 17.29 0.73 -23.36
CA VAL A 132 16.44 0.87 -22.17
C VAL A 132 15.11 1.55 -22.51
N GLY A 133 15.13 2.57 -23.36
CA GLY A 133 13.94 3.29 -23.80
C GLY A 133 12.93 2.39 -24.53
N ILE A 134 13.40 1.53 -25.44
CA ILE A 134 12.55 0.57 -26.16
C ILE A 134 11.86 -0.39 -25.18
N LEU A 135 12.59 -0.89 -24.19
CA LEU A 135 12.03 -1.81 -23.19
C LEU A 135 11.01 -1.12 -22.27
N ALA A 136 11.26 0.14 -21.89
CA ALA A 136 10.32 0.93 -21.10
C ALA A 136 8.98 1.16 -21.83
N ILE A 137 9.02 1.38 -23.15
CA ILE A 137 7.81 1.51 -23.98
C ILE A 137 7.00 0.20 -23.97
N GLY A 138 7.68 -0.94 -24.12
CA GLY A 138 7.03 -2.25 -24.07
C GLY A 138 6.35 -2.52 -22.72
N ASP A 139 7.03 -2.17 -21.62
CA ASP A 139 6.47 -2.28 -20.27
C ASP A 139 5.24 -1.39 -20.06
N PHE A 140 5.27 -0.15 -20.56
CA PHE A 140 4.14 0.77 -20.51
C PHE A 140 2.90 0.21 -21.21
N PHE A 141 3.04 -0.37 -22.40
CA PHE A 141 1.93 -0.96 -23.14
C PHE A 141 1.29 -2.14 -22.40
N ILE A 142 2.11 -3.04 -21.86
CA ILE A 142 1.62 -4.18 -21.07
C ILE A 142 0.86 -3.69 -19.84
N GLN A 143 1.35 -2.65 -19.18
CA GLN A 143 0.71 -2.06 -18.02
C GLN A 143 -0.62 -1.39 -18.38
N ARG A 144 -0.68 -0.68 -19.51
CA ARG A 144 -1.92 -0.04 -20.01
C ARG A 144 -3.00 -1.06 -20.35
N TRP A 145 -2.64 -2.15 -21.02
CA TRP A 145 -3.57 -3.22 -21.35
C TRP A 145 -4.14 -3.89 -20.09
N ARG A 146 -3.31 -4.15 -19.07
CA ARG A 146 -3.77 -4.67 -17.78
C ARG A 146 -4.74 -3.73 -17.08
N PHE A 147 -4.50 -2.42 -17.17
CA PHE A 147 -5.39 -1.41 -16.62
C PHE A 147 -6.76 -1.39 -17.32
N GLU A 148 -6.80 -1.49 -18.65
CA GLU A 148 -8.06 -1.59 -19.37
C GLU A 148 -8.87 -2.83 -18.99
N GLN A 149 -8.20 -3.97 -18.75
CA GLN A 149 -8.89 -5.15 -18.25
C GLN A 149 -9.45 -4.94 -16.83
N SER A 150 -8.81 -4.11 -16.01
CA SER A 150 -9.32 -3.80 -14.66
C SER A 150 -10.56 -2.90 -14.63
N ILE A 151 -10.88 -2.22 -15.74
CA ILE A 151 -12.02 -1.29 -15.83
C ILE A 151 -13.25 -1.95 -16.48
N LYS A 152 -13.08 -3.10 -17.14
CA LYS A 152 -14.20 -3.79 -17.78
C LYS A 152 -15.13 -4.41 -16.73
N GLN A 153 -16.17 -3.68 -16.36
CA GLN A 153 -17.30 -4.24 -15.62
C GLN A 153 -17.99 -5.31 -16.48
N THR A 154 -18.45 -6.38 -15.84
CA THR A 154 -19.13 -7.46 -16.56
C THR A 154 -20.55 -7.02 -16.94
N LYS A 155 -21.07 -7.46 -18.09
CA LYS A 155 -22.46 -7.15 -18.50
C LYS A 155 -23.51 -7.62 -17.47
N ALA A 156 -23.14 -8.59 -16.64
CA ALA A 156 -23.96 -9.08 -15.52
C ALA A 156 -24.08 -8.03 -14.40
N GLU A 157 -22.99 -7.37 -14.06
CA GLU A 157 -22.88 -6.33 -13.03
C GLU A 157 -23.66 -5.06 -13.43
N VAL A 158 -23.53 -4.62 -14.69
CA VAL A 158 -24.31 -3.49 -15.24
C VAL A 158 -25.82 -3.77 -15.25
N LYS A 159 -26.21 -5.03 -15.51
CA LYS A 159 -27.62 -5.44 -15.45
C LYS A 159 -28.13 -5.53 -13.99
N GLU A 160 -27.24 -5.83 -13.05
CA GLU A 160 -27.53 -5.81 -11.61
C GLU A 160 -27.73 -4.37 -11.10
N ASP A 161 -26.92 -3.42 -11.60
CA ASP A 161 -27.08 -1.99 -11.31
C ASP A 161 -28.39 -1.42 -11.88
N MET A 162 -28.78 -1.81 -13.09
CA MET A 162 -30.10 -1.43 -13.66
C MET A 162 -31.27 -2.02 -12.87
N LYS A 163 -31.15 -3.27 -12.39
CA LYS A 163 -32.13 -3.88 -11.47
C LYS A 163 -32.14 -3.26 -10.07
N ALA A 164 -31.06 -2.60 -9.67
CA ALA A 164 -31.00 -1.84 -8.43
C ALA A 164 -31.72 -0.49 -8.54
N LEU A 165 -31.71 0.13 -9.74
CA LEU A 165 -32.43 1.37 -10.05
C LEU A 165 -33.95 1.16 -10.20
N GLU A 166 -34.37 0.07 -10.85
CA GLU A 166 -35.77 -0.37 -10.87
C GLU A 166 -36.10 -1.05 -9.54
N GLY A 167 -36.44 -0.26 -8.52
CA GLY A 167 -36.79 -0.66 -7.15
C GLY A 167 -37.07 -2.17 -6.97
N ASN A 168 -36.03 -2.89 -6.53
CA ASN A 168 -35.97 -4.34 -6.49
C ASN A 168 -37.26 -4.97 -5.89
N PRO A 169 -37.89 -5.98 -6.52
CA PRO A 169 -39.07 -6.67 -5.98
C PRO A 169 -38.85 -7.21 -4.56
N ALA A 170 -37.59 -7.50 -4.18
CA ALA A 170 -37.22 -7.85 -2.81
C ALA A 170 -37.45 -6.71 -1.80
N ILE A 171 -37.23 -5.44 -2.18
CA ILE A 171 -37.48 -4.26 -1.33
C ILE A 171 -38.99 -4.08 -1.13
N LYS A 172 -39.79 -4.23 -2.18
CA LYS A 172 -41.27 -4.20 -2.08
C LYS A 172 -41.80 -5.33 -1.20
N GLY A 173 -41.23 -6.54 -1.30
CA GLY A 173 -41.52 -7.66 -0.41
C GLY A 173 -41.11 -7.40 1.05
N LYS A 174 -39.97 -6.73 1.26
CA LYS A 174 -39.48 -6.35 2.58
C LYS A 174 -40.39 -5.32 3.27
N ILE A 175 -40.89 -4.33 2.53
CA ILE A 175 -41.85 -3.34 3.04
C ILE A 175 -43.16 -4.02 3.48
N ARG A 176 -43.70 -4.93 2.66
CA ARG A 176 -44.93 -5.66 2.97
C ARG A 176 -44.77 -6.60 4.18
N SER A 177 -43.60 -7.20 4.38
CA SER A 177 -43.32 -8.02 5.56
C SER A 177 -43.16 -7.20 6.84
N LEU A 178 -42.54 -6.02 6.77
CA LEU A 178 -42.47 -5.07 7.90
C LEU A 178 -43.85 -4.58 8.37
N GLN A 179 -44.76 -4.33 7.44
CA GLN A 179 -46.15 -3.96 7.77
C GLN A 179 -46.87 -5.08 8.54
N ARG A 180 -46.70 -6.35 8.11
CA ARG A 180 -47.29 -7.52 8.80
C ARG A 180 -46.71 -7.73 10.19
N ASP A 181 -45.39 -7.56 10.36
CA ASP A 181 -44.72 -7.67 11.66
C ASP A 181 -45.27 -6.65 12.67
N THR A 182 -45.59 -5.44 12.21
CA THR A 182 -46.14 -4.37 13.06
C THR A 182 -47.56 -4.69 13.52
N VAL A 183 -48.41 -5.22 12.64
CA VAL A 183 -49.76 -5.69 12.98
C VAL A 183 -49.69 -6.85 13.99
N ARG A 184 -48.79 -7.79 13.77
CA ARG A 184 -48.59 -8.94 14.65
C ARG A 184 -48.14 -8.51 16.05
N ARG A 185 -47.21 -7.56 16.16
CA ARG A 185 -46.79 -6.97 17.45
C ARG A 185 -47.95 -6.33 18.22
N ARG A 186 -48.89 -5.66 17.52
CA ARG A 186 -50.08 -5.05 18.13
C ARG A 186 -51.12 -6.08 18.60
N MET A 187 -51.20 -7.23 17.93
CA MET A 187 -52.00 -8.36 18.40
C MET A 187 -51.37 -9.02 19.63
N MET A 188 -50.05 -9.19 19.63
CA MET A 188 -49.31 -9.81 20.73
C MET A 188 -49.39 -9.00 22.03
N SER A 189 -49.47 -7.67 21.96
CA SER A 189 -49.67 -6.82 23.16
C SER A 189 -51.06 -6.96 23.80
N ARG A 190 -51.97 -7.76 23.23
CA ARG A 190 -53.32 -8.04 23.76
C ARG A 190 -53.46 -9.40 24.43
N VAL A 191 -52.44 -10.26 24.35
CA VAL A 191 -52.47 -11.61 24.93
C VAL A 191 -51.94 -11.54 26.37
N LYS A 192 -52.76 -11.96 27.34
CA LYS A 192 -52.45 -11.87 28.78
C LYS A 192 -51.96 -13.18 29.40
N ASP A 193 -52.12 -14.33 28.73
CA ASP A 193 -51.93 -15.65 29.34
C ASP A 193 -50.52 -16.24 29.08
N LYS A 194 -49.90 -16.80 30.14
CA LYS A 194 -48.54 -17.39 30.11
C LYS A 194 -48.46 -18.68 29.28
N GLU A 195 -49.58 -19.40 29.13
CA GLU A 195 -49.66 -20.67 28.39
C GLU A 195 -49.56 -20.45 26.88
N ASP A 196 -50.26 -19.44 26.36
CA ASP A 196 -50.18 -19.04 24.95
C ASP A 196 -48.78 -18.52 24.58
N MET A 197 -48.08 -17.88 25.52
CA MET A 197 -46.69 -17.46 25.30
C MET A 197 -45.76 -18.65 25.07
N LYS A 198 -45.94 -19.76 25.81
CA LYS A 198 -45.17 -20.99 25.58
C LYS A 198 -45.49 -21.62 24.22
N ALA A 199 -46.76 -21.67 23.83
CA ALA A 199 -47.16 -22.17 22.51
C ALA A 199 -46.59 -21.32 21.35
N LEU A 200 -46.48 -20.01 21.57
CA LEU A 200 -45.86 -19.08 20.62
C LEU A 200 -44.32 -19.23 20.58
N GLU A 201 -43.66 -19.54 21.70
CA GLU A 201 -42.22 -19.83 21.74
C GLU A 201 -41.82 -21.09 20.96
N GLU A 202 -42.70 -22.10 20.87
CA GLU A 202 -42.47 -23.31 20.08
C GLU A 202 -42.57 -23.07 18.55
N ASN A 203 -43.25 -22.02 18.11
CA ASN A 203 -43.37 -21.70 16.69
C ASN A 203 -42.00 -21.26 16.09
N PRO A 204 -41.49 -21.93 15.04
CA PRO A 204 -40.19 -21.61 14.44
C PRO A 204 -40.03 -20.15 14.00
N ALA A 205 -41.12 -19.51 13.54
CA ALA A 205 -41.10 -18.11 13.10
C ALA A 205 -40.91 -17.13 14.28
N ILE A 206 -41.54 -17.43 15.41
CA ILE A 206 -41.46 -16.60 16.62
C ILE A 206 -40.12 -16.80 17.31
N LYS A 207 -39.65 -18.05 17.40
CA LYS A 207 -38.29 -18.37 17.87
C LYS A 207 -37.21 -17.68 17.03
N GLY A 208 -37.38 -17.64 15.70
CA GLY A 208 -36.51 -16.88 14.80
C GLY A 208 -36.53 -15.38 15.08
N LYS A 209 -37.71 -14.81 15.35
CA LYS A 209 -37.87 -13.39 15.69
C LYS A 209 -37.27 -13.03 17.05
N ILE A 210 -37.45 -13.88 18.06
CA ILE A 210 -36.84 -13.70 19.39
C ILE A 210 -35.32 -13.73 19.24
N ARG A 211 -34.76 -14.68 18.50
CA ARG A 211 -33.31 -14.73 18.22
C ARG A 211 -32.82 -13.48 17.49
N SER A 212 -33.58 -12.95 16.52
CA SER A 212 -33.27 -11.69 15.85
C SER A 212 -33.22 -10.54 16.85
N LEU A 213 -34.24 -10.40 17.70
CA LEU A 213 -34.30 -9.35 18.71
C LEU A 213 -33.17 -9.46 19.74
N GLN A 214 -32.84 -10.69 20.16
CA GLN A 214 -31.71 -10.95 21.04
C GLN A 214 -30.38 -10.56 20.38
N ARG A 215 -30.18 -10.87 19.09
CA ARG A 215 -29.00 -10.43 18.32
C ARG A 215 -28.94 -8.91 18.17
N ASP A 216 -30.07 -8.27 17.88
CA ASP A 216 -30.14 -6.81 17.75
C ASP A 216 -29.82 -6.13 19.09
N ALA A 217 -30.36 -6.66 20.20
CA ALA A 217 -30.06 -6.19 21.54
C ALA A 217 -28.57 -6.40 21.90
N ALA A 218 -28.01 -7.57 21.58
CA ALA A 218 -26.58 -7.85 21.78
C ALA A 218 -25.70 -6.90 20.95
N ARG A 219 -26.06 -6.66 19.69
CA ARG A 219 -25.37 -5.69 18.82
C ARG A 219 -25.40 -4.28 19.42
N ARG A 220 -26.56 -3.80 19.87
CA ARG A 220 -26.68 -2.48 20.50
C ARG A 220 -25.81 -2.35 21.75
N ARG A 221 -25.82 -3.38 22.62
CA ARG A 221 -24.95 -3.43 23.81
C ARG A 221 -23.47 -3.41 23.42
N MET A 222 -23.07 -4.18 22.42
CA MET A 222 -21.71 -4.18 21.89
C MET A 222 -21.30 -2.79 21.37
N MET A 223 -22.14 -2.16 20.55
CA MET A 223 -21.86 -0.83 19.99
C MET A 223 -21.71 0.24 21.09
N SER A 224 -22.54 0.18 22.14
CA SER A 224 -22.44 1.14 23.26
C SER A 224 -21.13 1.05 24.05
N ARG A 225 -20.36 -0.04 23.92
CA ARG A 225 -19.07 -0.21 24.58
C ARG A 225 -17.88 0.23 23.74
N VAL A 226 -18.07 0.49 22.45
CA VAL A 226 -16.99 0.97 21.57
C VAL A 226 -16.36 2.24 22.13
N LYS A 227 -17.14 3.09 22.81
CA LYS A 227 -16.69 4.31 23.50
C LYS A 227 -15.61 4.07 24.57
N ASP A 228 -15.55 2.86 25.13
CA ASP A 228 -14.60 2.50 26.19
C ASP A 228 -13.29 1.94 25.61
N ALA A 229 -13.18 1.84 24.29
CA ALA A 229 -12.00 1.31 23.61
C ALA A 229 -10.86 2.31 23.57
N ASP A 230 -9.64 1.81 23.71
CA ASP A 230 -8.41 2.61 23.61
C ASP A 230 -7.94 2.78 22.17
N VAL A 231 -8.17 1.75 21.34
CA VAL A 231 -7.75 1.72 19.94
C VAL A 231 -8.68 0.88 19.08
N ILE A 232 -8.88 1.30 17.84
CA ILE A 232 -9.55 0.50 16.81
C ILE A 232 -8.52 -0.03 15.81
N VAL A 233 -8.43 -1.35 15.68
CA VAL A 233 -7.63 -2.01 14.63
C VAL A 233 -8.52 -2.26 13.42
N THR A 234 -8.12 -1.74 12.26
CA THR A 234 -8.93 -1.78 11.04
C THR A 234 -8.26 -2.53 9.89
N ASN A 235 -9.10 -3.21 9.09
CA ASN A 235 -8.85 -3.55 7.71
C ASN A 235 -9.81 -2.68 6.87
N PRO A 236 -9.32 -1.68 6.11
CA PRO A 236 -10.10 -0.53 5.64
C PRO A 236 -11.48 -0.85 5.08
N THR A 237 -11.57 -1.91 4.28
CA THR A 237 -12.78 -2.32 3.55
C THR A 237 -13.60 -3.40 4.24
N HIS A 238 -13.08 -4.09 5.26
CA HIS A 238 -13.68 -5.34 5.75
C HIS A 238 -13.90 -5.45 7.25
N TYR A 239 -12.97 -5.02 8.09
CA TYR A 239 -13.03 -5.32 9.54
C TYR A 239 -12.67 -4.11 10.40
N ALA A 240 -13.33 -4.00 11.55
CA ALA A 240 -12.96 -3.09 12.62
C ALA A 240 -13.08 -3.82 13.96
N ILE A 241 -12.01 -3.77 14.76
CA ILE A 241 -11.92 -4.43 16.06
C ILE A 241 -11.53 -3.38 17.08
N ALA A 242 -12.35 -3.21 18.10
CA ALA A 242 -12.12 -2.30 19.21
C ALA A 242 -11.43 -3.03 20.37
N LEU A 243 -10.29 -2.51 20.82
CA LEU A 243 -9.50 -3.07 21.91
C LEU A 243 -9.48 -2.10 23.09
N GLU A 244 -9.62 -2.65 24.30
CA GLU A 244 -9.45 -1.95 25.58
C GLU A 244 -8.26 -2.58 26.32
N TYR A 245 -7.41 -1.74 26.91
CA TYR A 245 -6.31 -2.22 27.74
C TYR A 245 -6.01 -1.28 28.92
N LYS A 246 -6.21 -1.79 30.13
CA LYS A 246 -5.87 -1.12 31.38
C LYS A 246 -4.67 -1.81 32.02
N PRO A 247 -3.46 -1.20 32.02
CA PRO A 247 -2.23 -1.88 32.45
C PRO A 247 -2.27 -2.33 33.91
N ASP A 248 -2.97 -1.59 34.78
CA ASP A 248 -3.05 -1.90 36.21
C ASP A 248 -4.04 -3.02 36.56
N LYS A 249 -4.93 -3.40 35.62
CA LYS A 249 -6.07 -4.28 35.88
C LYS A 249 -6.15 -5.50 34.98
N MET A 250 -5.46 -5.48 33.84
CA MET A 250 -5.62 -6.49 32.79
C MET A 250 -4.26 -7.12 32.46
N ALA A 251 -4.23 -8.45 32.44
CA ALA A 251 -3.05 -9.20 31.98
C ALA A 251 -2.85 -9.05 30.47
N ALA A 252 -3.94 -8.94 29.71
CA ALA A 252 -3.92 -8.77 28.27
C ALA A 252 -5.04 -7.83 27.77
N PRO A 253 -4.86 -7.19 26.61
CA PRO A 253 -5.89 -6.38 25.96
C PRO A 253 -7.11 -7.22 25.59
N ARG A 254 -8.30 -6.66 25.80
CA ARG A 254 -9.59 -7.31 25.57
C ARG A 254 -10.31 -6.75 24.35
N VAL A 255 -10.96 -7.61 23.59
CA VAL A 255 -11.80 -7.21 22.45
C VAL A 255 -13.15 -6.72 22.94
N VAL A 256 -13.44 -5.44 22.81
CA VAL A 256 -14.71 -4.84 23.28
C VAL A 256 -15.82 -4.94 22.23
N ALA A 257 -15.44 -4.81 20.97
CA ALA A 257 -16.34 -4.94 19.83
C ALA A 257 -15.58 -5.44 18.61
N LYS A 258 -16.23 -6.22 17.76
CA LYS A 258 -15.72 -6.60 16.44
C LYS A 258 -16.84 -6.54 15.41
N GLY A 259 -16.53 -6.07 14.21
CA GLY A 259 -17.50 -5.93 13.13
C GLY A 259 -16.90 -6.19 11.77
N SER A 260 -17.77 -6.59 10.83
CA SER A 260 -17.42 -6.72 9.41
C SER A 260 -18.31 -5.85 8.53
N ASN A 261 -17.78 -5.43 7.37
CA ASN A 261 -18.48 -4.66 6.34
C ASN A 261 -19.24 -3.44 6.93
N SER A 262 -20.58 -3.43 6.87
CA SER A 262 -21.41 -2.32 7.38
C SER A 262 -21.24 -2.09 8.87
N LEU A 263 -21.10 -3.15 9.67
CA LEU A 263 -20.85 -3.02 11.10
C LEU A 263 -19.44 -2.47 11.37
N ALA A 264 -18.46 -2.78 10.52
CA ALA A 264 -17.12 -2.19 10.63
C ALA A 264 -17.12 -0.69 10.31
N GLN A 265 -17.94 -0.24 9.34
CA GLN A 265 -18.16 1.19 9.08
C GLN A 265 -18.76 1.89 10.30
N GLU A 266 -19.81 1.31 10.90
CA GLU A 266 -20.48 1.84 12.08
C GLU A 266 -19.51 1.99 13.28
N ILE A 267 -18.64 1.00 13.52
CA ILE A 267 -17.61 1.08 14.58
C ILE A 267 -16.61 2.21 14.29
N LYS A 268 -16.17 2.38 13.03
CA LYS A 268 -15.22 3.45 12.65
C LYS A 268 -15.84 4.84 12.70
N GLU A 269 -17.13 4.97 12.46
CA GLU A 269 -17.88 6.22 12.61
C GLU A 269 -18.00 6.59 14.09
N LEU A 270 -18.44 5.64 14.93
CA LEU A 270 -18.55 5.86 16.36
C LEU A 270 -17.18 6.14 17.02
N ALA A 271 -16.12 5.50 16.55
CA ALA A 271 -14.76 5.79 17.00
C ALA A 271 -14.32 7.22 16.65
N ARG A 272 -14.72 7.73 15.48
CA ARG A 272 -14.44 9.12 15.08
C ARG A 272 -15.24 10.13 15.93
N GLU A 273 -16.47 9.80 16.30
CA GLU A 273 -17.30 10.64 17.17
C GLU A 273 -16.73 10.76 18.60
N HIS A 274 -16.06 9.72 19.09
CA HIS A 274 -15.45 9.67 20.42
C HIS A 274 -13.93 9.89 20.44
N ASP A 275 -13.34 10.38 19.34
CA ASP A 275 -11.89 10.64 19.22
C ASP A 275 -11.00 9.43 19.57
N ILE A 276 -11.47 8.21 19.25
CA ILE A 276 -10.72 6.98 19.46
C ILE A 276 -9.77 6.74 18.28
N PRO A 277 -8.46 6.60 18.52
CA PRO A 277 -7.48 6.44 17.45
C PRO A 277 -7.68 5.12 16.69
N THR A 278 -7.64 5.21 15.37
CA THR A 278 -7.72 4.07 14.47
C THR A 278 -6.34 3.72 13.92
N VAL A 279 -5.94 2.45 14.00
CA VAL A 279 -4.68 1.94 13.45
C VAL A 279 -4.98 0.90 12.38
N GLU A 280 -4.44 1.12 11.18
CA GLU A 280 -4.58 0.19 10.08
C GLU A 280 -3.55 -0.94 10.18
N ASN A 281 -4.03 -2.16 10.39
CA ASN A 281 -3.19 -3.36 10.39
C ASN A 281 -4.03 -4.55 9.88
N VAL A 282 -4.00 -4.76 8.57
CA VAL A 282 -4.81 -5.78 7.90
C VAL A 282 -4.56 -7.20 8.44
N PRO A 283 -3.30 -7.66 8.63
CA PRO A 283 -3.04 -8.98 9.22
C PRO A 283 -3.61 -9.14 10.63
N LEU A 284 -3.35 -8.17 11.51
CA LEU A 284 -3.82 -8.23 12.90
C LEU A 284 -5.35 -8.17 12.98
N ALA A 285 -5.98 -7.29 12.20
CA ALA A 285 -7.43 -7.18 12.15
C ALA A 285 -8.08 -8.51 11.72
N ARG A 286 -7.53 -9.16 10.68
CA ARG A 286 -8.02 -10.47 10.22
C ARG A 286 -7.82 -11.57 11.26
N ALA A 287 -6.67 -11.57 11.95
CA ALA A 287 -6.38 -12.54 13.00
C ALA A 287 -7.35 -12.38 14.17
N LEU A 288 -7.44 -11.17 14.75
CA LEU A 288 -8.33 -10.86 15.86
C LEU A 288 -9.79 -11.18 15.55
N TYR A 289 -10.27 -10.86 14.35
CA TYR A 289 -11.66 -11.14 13.96
C TYR A 289 -11.98 -12.64 13.98
N ARG A 290 -11.01 -13.49 13.60
CA ARG A 290 -11.19 -14.94 13.47
C ARG A 290 -10.94 -15.71 14.76
N SER A 291 -9.94 -15.31 15.55
CA SER A 291 -9.48 -16.10 16.70
C SER A 291 -10.01 -15.61 18.05
N VAL A 292 -10.57 -14.40 18.15
CA VAL A 292 -10.96 -13.80 19.44
C VAL A 292 -12.42 -13.35 19.41
N ASP A 293 -13.20 -13.79 20.39
CA ASP A 293 -14.57 -13.32 20.57
C ASP A 293 -14.68 -12.04 21.40
N ILE A 294 -15.85 -11.44 21.36
CA ILE A 294 -16.13 -10.21 22.11
C ILE A 294 -16.02 -10.52 23.60
N GLU A 295 -15.45 -9.60 24.37
CA GLU A 295 -15.14 -9.72 25.81
C GLU A 295 -14.02 -10.70 26.16
N GLN A 296 -13.37 -11.31 25.17
CA GLN A 296 -12.21 -12.17 25.42
C GLN A 296 -10.91 -11.40 25.36
N GLU A 297 -9.96 -11.84 26.17
CA GLU A 297 -8.58 -11.39 26.11
C GLU A 297 -7.91 -11.89 24.83
N THR A 298 -6.95 -11.11 24.35
CA THR A 298 -6.15 -11.47 23.18
C THR A 298 -5.40 -12.78 23.46
N PRO A 299 -5.17 -13.66 22.46
CA PRO A 299 -4.34 -14.84 22.64
C PRO A 299 -2.85 -14.48 22.57
N ILE A 300 -2.01 -15.32 23.19
CA ILE A 300 -0.57 -15.08 23.31
C ILE A 300 0.14 -14.87 21.97
N GLU A 301 -0.34 -15.54 20.92
CA GLU A 301 0.17 -15.43 19.55
C GLU A 301 0.08 -14.01 18.98
N LEU A 302 -0.91 -13.23 19.44
CA LEU A 302 -1.19 -11.88 18.94
C LEU A 302 -0.71 -10.79 19.89
N TYR A 303 -0.18 -11.13 21.08
CA TYR A 303 0.26 -10.16 22.08
C TYR A 303 1.26 -9.15 21.55
N GLN A 304 2.27 -9.62 20.83
CA GLN A 304 3.31 -8.73 20.31
C GLN A 304 2.72 -7.69 19.34
N ALA A 305 1.87 -8.14 18.42
CA ALA A 305 1.27 -7.27 17.43
C ALA A 305 0.28 -6.26 18.06
N VAL A 306 -0.49 -6.69 19.06
CA VAL A 306 -1.37 -5.79 19.81
C VAL A 306 -0.57 -4.79 20.65
N ALA A 307 0.50 -5.25 21.32
CA ALA A 307 1.37 -4.38 22.11
C ALA A 307 2.04 -3.30 21.25
N GLU A 308 2.48 -3.62 20.03
CA GLU A 308 3.03 -2.64 19.09
C GLU A 308 2.00 -1.56 18.73
N VAL A 309 0.74 -1.95 18.48
CA VAL A 309 -0.35 -1.02 18.19
C VAL A 309 -0.66 -0.13 19.41
N LEU A 310 -0.76 -0.70 20.61
CA LEU A 310 -1.01 0.07 21.83
C LEU A 310 0.14 1.03 22.14
N ALA A 311 1.39 0.59 21.99
CA ALA A 311 2.56 1.44 22.17
C ALA A 311 2.57 2.63 21.20
N TYR A 312 2.18 2.41 19.95
CA TYR A 312 2.02 3.47 18.95
C TYR A 312 0.96 4.49 19.39
N VAL A 313 -0.21 4.03 19.83
CA VAL A 313 -1.30 4.90 20.31
C VAL A 313 -0.89 5.70 21.54
N TYR A 314 -0.24 5.08 22.53
CA TYR A 314 0.24 5.80 23.71
C TYR A 314 1.34 6.82 23.38
N LYS A 315 2.20 6.53 22.41
CA LYS A 315 3.18 7.51 21.90
C LYS A 315 2.49 8.71 21.26
N ILE A 316 1.41 8.49 20.50
CA ILE A 316 0.61 9.58 19.92
C ILE A 316 -0.03 10.42 21.03
N ARG A 317 -0.73 9.78 21.98
CA ARG A 317 -1.40 10.49 23.09
C ARG A 317 -0.42 11.35 23.89
N LYS A 318 0.81 10.87 24.14
CA LYS A 318 1.87 11.60 24.86
C LYS A 318 2.43 12.80 24.08
N ARG A 319 2.31 12.84 22.75
CA ARG A 319 2.75 13.98 21.93
C ARG A 319 1.70 15.08 21.82
N THR A 320 0.43 14.72 22.00
CA THR A 320 -0.72 15.63 21.89
C THR A 320 -1.02 16.36 23.21
N GLN A 321 -0.46 15.90 24.34
CA GLN A 321 -0.45 16.58 25.64
C GLN A 321 0.87 17.30 25.86
#